data_AF-A0A2D7GYM2-F1
#
_entry.id   AF-A0A2D7GYM2-F1
#
_cell.length_a   1.000
_cell.length_b   1.000
_cell.length_c   1.000
_cell.angle_alpha   90.00
_cell.angle_beta   90.00
_cell.angle_gamma   90.00
#
_symmetry.space_group_name_H-M   'P 1'
#
loop_
_entity.id
_entity.type
_entity.pdbx_description
1 polymer ?
#
loop_
_entity_poly.entity_id
_entity_poly.type
_entity_poly.pdbx_seq_one_letter_code
_entity_poly.pdbx_strand_id
1 'polypeptide(L)'
;MLIGKHSAIMLHMVLATITQCAILCSVTPSPNAADAWRDFSKQIEGMELGVNFPQGIQGPWTAACQAQYEALAPLIAQVREISAMQHCDWELDYSEGPMMLMPQFQTTRTGMYLTLFSIQGDIENGNVESAMDGLHSIVEISGHHNSGDTIISSLVSASIFASAGDELAVDLVDQVQDPAQLDELLQTVTSLSVNDPFGIRKSVGAEGDMMFEWLDSPSFDEAIFGDSGVSEFSQSDLDSYGEAMVSMAKIFQIENREEALVALDAWDLKIDRGEFGMLAKLLAPAGLPMLETAFTSEERVAAFKQLLQDKIEMVRSPNAAMYFLKAVDSYNAIDVEEREKMFAVGDFSVLEEPLSLFAKACSMPVTQITLSNLPATPRWVAPLYSLALNCLEKGSPEDTNTVIAFIRHMSMQKRFAASIVAGKLFEMLPWQSMGYQDFAYIPSADAFSLHSSFQSDKERLKETFEVDNTWDPSKANVLAMTCTIAKEGGIADENLDAWRTLIDAIGIPDDDAVIVAILEEWMPESLPLIALDQEPTFNAMLKVMQTRLATHLKSKRVNSRPTGR
;
A
#
# COMPACT_ATOMS: atom_id res chain seq x y z
N MET A 1 23.45 48.78 52.60
CA MET A 1 23.43 47.43 52.00
C MET A 1 22.02 46.86 51.72
N LEU A 2 20.97 47.33 52.40
CA LEU A 2 19.58 46.89 52.17
C LEU A 2 18.91 47.47 50.90
N ILE A 3 19.26 48.69 50.48
CA ILE A 3 18.66 49.36 49.32
C ILE A 3 19.06 48.68 47.98
N GLY A 4 20.28 48.13 47.89
CA GLY A 4 20.73 47.42 46.69
C GLY A 4 20.02 46.08 46.44
N LYS A 5 19.58 45.39 47.50
CA LYS A 5 18.86 44.11 47.36
C LYS A 5 17.44 44.28 46.82
N HIS A 6 16.75 45.36 47.20
CA HIS A 6 15.39 45.63 46.72
C HIS A 6 15.38 46.08 45.25
N SER A 7 16.40 46.84 44.82
CA SER A 7 16.56 47.24 43.42
C SER A 7 16.83 46.05 42.50
N ALA A 8 17.61 45.05 42.96
CA ALA A 8 17.88 43.85 42.18
C ALA A 8 16.62 42.98 42.02
N ILE A 9 15.82 42.81 43.08
CA ILE A 9 14.58 42.03 43.03
C ILE A 9 13.55 42.68 42.10
N MET A 10 13.39 44.01 42.17
CA MET A 10 12.49 44.73 41.28
C MET A 10 12.92 44.61 39.81
N LEU A 11 14.24 44.70 39.53
CA LEU A 11 14.75 44.54 38.17
C LEU A 11 14.51 43.12 37.64
N HIS A 12 14.68 42.08 38.46
CA HIS A 12 14.41 40.70 38.05
C HIS A 12 12.93 40.44 37.81
N MET A 13 12.03 41.02 38.63
CA MET A 13 10.59 40.91 38.40
C MET A 13 10.17 41.60 37.10
N VAL A 14 10.66 42.82 36.85
CA VAL A 14 10.37 43.55 35.62
C VAL A 14 10.92 42.80 34.39
N LEU A 15 12.14 42.25 34.48
CA LEU A 15 12.72 41.46 33.39
C LEU A 15 11.91 40.18 33.14
N ALA A 16 11.50 39.47 34.19
CA ALA A 16 10.66 38.27 34.06
C ALA A 16 9.32 38.60 33.41
N THR A 17 8.64 39.68 33.82
CA THR A 17 7.37 40.11 33.23
C THR A 17 7.54 40.53 31.77
N ILE A 18 8.62 41.23 31.41
CA ILE A 18 8.91 41.59 30.02
C ILE A 18 9.17 40.34 29.17
N THR A 19 9.95 39.38 29.68
CA THR A 19 10.19 38.11 28.97
C THR A 19 8.92 37.30 28.81
N GLN A 20 8.05 37.26 29.83
CA GLN A 20 6.75 36.59 29.76
C GLN A 20 5.81 37.27 28.77
N CYS A 21 5.77 38.61 28.76
CA CYS A 21 4.99 39.37 27.78
C CYS A 21 5.54 39.20 26.36
N ALA A 22 6.87 39.14 26.18
CA ALA A 22 7.50 38.90 24.88
C ALA A 22 7.21 37.48 24.36
N ILE A 23 7.25 36.47 25.24
CA ILE A 23 6.85 35.09 24.91
C ILE A 23 5.37 35.05 24.51
N LEU A 24 4.48 35.67 25.29
CA LEU A 24 3.04 35.73 25.00
C LEU A 24 2.71 36.54 23.73
N CYS A 25 3.50 37.56 23.38
CA CYS A 25 3.33 38.32 22.13
C CYS A 25 3.91 37.61 20.91
N SER A 26 4.70 36.54 21.09
CA SER A 26 5.28 35.73 19.99
C SER A 26 4.47 34.47 19.66
N VAL A 27 3.42 34.16 20.42
CA VAL A 27 2.50 33.07 20.11
C VAL A 27 1.42 33.61 19.17
N THR A 28 1.74 33.74 17.88
CA THR A 28 0.67 33.65 16.88
C THR A 28 0.07 32.24 17.00
N PRO A 29 -1.24 32.09 17.23
CA PRO A 29 -1.86 30.78 17.25
C PRO A 29 -1.51 30.06 15.95
N SER A 30 -1.16 28.78 16.05
CA SER A 30 -0.97 27.95 14.86
C SER A 30 -2.23 28.04 14.00
N PRO A 31 -2.12 28.17 12.67
CA PRO A 31 -3.29 28.12 11.81
C PRO A 31 -4.07 26.83 12.07
N ASN A 32 -5.40 26.96 12.16
CA ASN A 32 -6.32 25.85 12.34
C ASN A 32 -6.76 25.33 10.96
N ALA A 33 -6.49 24.06 10.67
CA ALA A 33 -6.85 23.43 9.40
C ALA A 33 -8.35 23.48 9.14
N ALA A 34 -9.20 23.42 10.19
CA ALA A 34 -10.65 23.47 10.05
C ALA A 34 -11.13 24.77 9.39
N ASP A 35 -10.50 25.91 9.69
CA ASP A 35 -10.85 27.19 9.06
C ASP A 35 -10.50 27.18 7.57
N ALA A 36 -9.34 26.63 7.23
CA ALA A 36 -8.91 26.53 5.84
C ALA A 36 -9.77 25.53 5.04
N TRP A 37 -10.20 24.43 5.65
CA TRP A 37 -11.18 23.51 5.07
C TRP A 37 -12.54 24.17 4.86
N ARG A 38 -13.01 24.97 5.82
CA ARG A 38 -14.27 25.74 5.68
C ARG A 38 -14.20 26.69 4.49
N ASP A 39 -13.06 27.33 4.27
CA ASP A 39 -12.85 28.20 3.11
C ASP A 39 -12.72 27.42 1.80
N PHE A 40 -12.05 26.27 1.80
CA PHE A 40 -12.03 25.36 0.65
C PHE A 40 -13.45 24.90 0.28
N SER A 41 -14.25 24.49 1.27
CA SER A 41 -15.64 24.03 1.09
C SER A 41 -16.51 25.08 0.37
N LYS A 42 -16.38 26.36 0.76
CA LYS A 42 -17.07 27.48 0.09
C LYS A 42 -16.63 27.66 -1.37
N GLN A 43 -15.35 27.43 -1.68
CA GLN A 43 -14.83 27.61 -3.04
C GLN A 43 -15.34 26.55 -4.00
N ILE A 44 -15.55 25.32 -3.51
CA ILE A 44 -16.05 24.20 -4.31
C ILE A 44 -17.59 24.09 -4.27
N GLU A 45 -18.28 24.99 -3.57
CA GLU A 45 -19.74 25.01 -3.51
C GLU A 45 -20.34 25.20 -4.91
N GLY A 46 -21.18 24.24 -5.33
CA GLY A 46 -21.76 24.21 -6.68
C GLY A 46 -20.94 23.44 -7.72
N MET A 47 -19.77 22.89 -7.36
CA MET A 47 -19.09 21.90 -8.18
C MET A 47 -19.71 20.51 -7.93
N GLU A 48 -20.20 19.88 -8.98
CA GLU A 48 -20.81 18.54 -8.90
C GLU A 48 -19.74 17.44 -9.01
N LEU A 49 -19.64 16.61 -7.97
CA LEU A 49 -18.81 15.39 -7.93
C LEU A 49 -19.22 14.44 -9.06
N GLY A 50 -18.24 13.98 -9.84
CA GLY A 50 -18.42 13.14 -11.03
C GLY A 50 -18.80 13.89 -12.30
N VAL A 51 -19.02 15.21 -12.24
CA VAL A 51 -19.32 16.04 -13.42
C VAL A 51 -18.19 17.04 -13.68
N ASN A 52 -17.95 17.93 -12.72
CA ASN A 52 -16.88 18.94 -12.81
C ASN A 52 -15.78 18.73 -11.75
N PHE A 53 -15.98 17.75 -10.86
CA PHE A 53 -15.04 17.42 -9.78
C PHE A 53 -14.79 15.90 -9.76
N PRO A 54 -13.55 15.41 -9.70
CA PRO A 54 -13.24 13.98 -9.76
C PRO A 54 -13.70 13.23 -8.51
N GLN A 55 -14.01 11.94 -8.65
CA GLN A 55 -14.34 11.04 -7.53
C GLN A 55 -13.12 10.18 -7.10
N GLY A 56 -11.91 10.74 -7.17
CA GLY A 56 -10.66 10.02 -6.92
C GLY A 56 -9.99 9.56 -8.22
N ILE A 57 -9.43 8.35 -8.18
CA ILE A 57 -8.81 7.70 -9.35
C ILE A 57 -9.88 7.51 -10.43
N GLN A 58 -9.52 7.84 -11.66
CA GLN A 58 -10.36 7.67 -12.84
C GLN A 58 -9.94 6.39 -13.58
N GLY A 59 -10.75 5.96 -14.54
CA GLY A 59 -10.35 4.94 -15.52
C GLY A 59 -9.15 5.40 -16.38
N PRO A 60 -9.01 4.92 -17.62
CA PRO A 60 -7.87 5.29 -18.47
C PRO A 60 -7.62 6.79 -18.51
N TRP A 61 -6.36 7.22 -18.34
CA TRP A 61 -6.02 8.64 -18.32
C TRP A 61 -6.21 9.25 -19.72
N THR A 62 -7.22 10.10 -19.87
CA THR A 62 -7.55 10.73 -21.16
C THR A 62 -7.07 12.17 -21.25
N ALA A 63 -7.08 12.75 -22.46
CA ALA A 63 -6.85 14.18 -22.65
C ALA A 63 -7.85 15.06 -21.86
N ALA A 64 -9.06 14.57 -21.60
CA ALA A 64 -10.03 15.27 -20.76
C ALA A 64 -9.61 15.25 -19.28
N CYS A 65 -9.10 14.10 -18.80
CA CYS A 65 -8.53 13.99 -17.45
C CYS A 65 -7.35 14.96 -17.29
N GLN A 66 -6.44 15.01 -18.26
CA GLN A 66 -5.30 15.94 -18.22
C GLN A 66 -5.75 17.41 -18.17
N ALA A 67 -6.72 17.81 -19.01
CA ALA A 67 -7.24 19.17 -18.99
C ALA A 67 -7.94 19.52 -17.66
N GLN A 68 -8.63 18.55 -17.05
CA GLN A 68 -9.25 18.73 -15.73
C GLN A 68 -8.20 18.82 -14.61
N TYR A 69 -7.15 18.00 -14.66
CA TYR A 69 -6.02 18.07 -13.72
C TYR A 69 -5.35 19.45 -13.75
N GLU A 70 -5.07 19.98 -14.94
CA GLU A 70 -4.52 21.34 -15.09
C GLU A 70 -5.47 22.42 -14.58
N ALA A 71 -6.78 22.28 -14.82
CA ALA A 71 -7.79 23.22 -14.35
C ALA A 71 -7.94 23.21 -12.82
N LEU A 72 -7.77 22.05 -12.18
CA LEU A 72 -7.90 21.86 -10.73
C LEU A 72 -6.60 22.04 -9.95
N ALA A 73 -5.46 22.24 -10.63
CA ALA A 73 -4.14 22.39 -10.00
C ALA A 73 -4.10 23.41 -8.82
N PRO A 74 -4.77 24.58 -8.89
CA PRO A 74 -4.80 25.50 -7.74
C PRO A 74 -5.51 24.93 -6.51
N LEU A 75 -6.59 24.17 -6.72
CA LEU A 75 -7.33 23.51 -5.63
C LEU A 75 -6.55 22.33 -5.07
N ILE A 76 -5.85 21.57 -5.92
CA ILE A 76 -4.95 20.49 -5.50
C ILE A 76 -3.87 21.04 -4.57
N ALA A 77 -3.19 22.12 -4.99
CA ALA A 77 -2.16 22.78 -4.19
C ALA A 77 -2.72 23.27 -2.85
N GLN A 78 -3.90 23.90 -2.86
CA GLN A 78 -4.57 24.33 -1.63
C GLN A 78 -4.87 23.17 -0.69
N VAL A 79 -5.38 22.04 -1.19
CA VAL A 79 -5.65 20.85 -0.36
C VAL A 79 -4.38 20.31 0.30
N ARG A 80 -3.26 20.27 -0.43
CA ARG A 80 -1.94 19.86 0.13
C ARG A 80 -1.43 20.84 1.18
N GLU A 81 -1.65 22.15 0.98
CA GLU A 81 -1.31 23.15 2.01
C GLU A 81 -2.16 23.00 3.27
N ILE A 82 -3.46 22.69 3.12
CA ILE A 82 -4.35 22.46 4.26
C ILE A 82 -3.96 21.18 4.98
N SER A 83 -3.64 20.08 4.27
CA SER A 83 -3.26 18.80 4.89
C SER A 83 -2.05 18.93 5.81
N ALA A 84 -1.05 19.73 5.43
CA ALA A 84 0.17 19.91 6.21
C ALA A 84 -0.03 20.68 7.54
N MET A 85 -1.22 21.23 7.79
CA MET A 85 -1.52 21.97 9.01
C MET A 85 -1.68 21.04 10.22
N GLN A 86 -0.71 21.06 11.13
CA GLN A 86 -0.65 20.14 12.28
C GLN A 86 -1.83 20.23 13.26
N HIS A 87 -2.56 21.34 13.31
CA HIS A 87 -3.66 21.55 14.23
C HIS A 87 -4.99 21.65 13.48
N CYS A 88 -5.93 20.76 13.82
CA CYS A 88 -7.29 20.78 13.29
C CYS A 88 -8.28 20.65 14.46
N ASP A 89 -9.03 21.72 14.71
CA ASP A 89 -10.16 21.76 15.64
C ASP A 89 -11.40 22.27 14.92
N TRP A 90 -12.40 21.41 14.78
CA TRP A 90 -13.64 21.71 14.09
C TRP A 90 -14.63 22.51 14.93
N GLU A 91 -14.34 22.73 16.22
CA GLU A 91 -15.19 23.48 17.15
C GLU A 91 -16.61 22.87 17.24
N LEU A 92 -16.69 21.54 17.24
CA LEU A 92 -17.95 20.82 17.30
C LEU A 92 -18.63 21.00 18.66
N ASP A 93 -19.95 21.22 18.64
CA ASP A 93 -20.76 21.30 19.85
C ASP A 93 -21.29 19.92 20.25
N TYR A 94 -20.47 19.20 21.02
CA TYR A 94 -20.81 17.85 21.53
C TYR A 94 -22.06 17.84 22.43
N SER A 95 -22.50 19.00 22.95
CA SER A 95 -23.72 19.08 23.75
C SER A 95 -25.01 18.85 22.94
N GLU A 96 -24.94 18.95 21.61
CA GLU A 96 -26.05 18.64 20.71
C GLU A 96 -26.28 17.13 20.53
N GLY A 97 -25.37 16.28 21.03
CA GLY A 97 -25.49 14.83 20.96
C GLY A 97 -25.69 14.32 19.52
N PRO A 98 -26.70 13.48 19.25
CA PRO A 98 -26.99 12.99 17.89
C PRO A 98 -27.35 14.06 16.86
N MET A 99 -27.73 15.27 17.30
CA MET A 99 -28.14 16.36 16.41
C MET A 99 -26.95 17.20 15.92
N MET A 100 -25.75 16.95 16.45
CA MET A 100 -24.54 17.67 16.11
C MET A 100 -24.24 17.61 14.60
N LEU A 101 -24.08 18.77 13.98
CA LEU A 101 -23.74 18.86 12.57
C LEU A 101 -22.25 18.58 12.35
N MET A 102 -21.95 17.69 11.39
CA MET A 102 -20.58 17.32 11.03
C MET A 102 -20.28 17.57 9.54
N PRO A 103 -20.29 18.84 9.08
CA PRO A 103 -20.08 19.19 7.67
C PRO A 103 -18.66 18.87 7.16
N GLN A 104 -17.71 18.66 8.08
CA GLN A 104 -16.32 18.40 7.75
C GLN A 104 -16.11 17.12 6.94
N PHE A 105 -16.91 16.09 7.15
CA PHE A 105 -16.67 14.78 6.53
C PHE A 105 -16.73 14.82 5.01
N GLN A 106 -17.73 15.52 4.46
CA GLN A 106 -17.83 15.70 3.01
C GLN A 106 -16.65 16.51 2.47
N THR A 107 -16.26 17.56 3.18
CA THR A 107 -15.19 18.46 2.77
C THR A 107 -13.84 17.73 2.71
N THR A 108 -13.47 17.00 3.78
CA THR A 108 -12.18 16.28 3.81
C THR A 108 -12.15 15.09 2.84
N ARG A 109 -13.28 14.39 2.65
CA ARG A 109 -13.39 13.34 1.62
C ARG A 109 -13.23 13.93 0.21
N THR A 110 -13.79 15.10 -0.04
CA THR A 110 -13.62 15.80 -1.32
C THR A 110 -12.15 16.21 -1.53
N GLY A 111 -11.47 16.67 -0.48
CA GLY A 111 -10.03 16.89 -0.50
C GLY A 111 -9.25 15.61 -0.83
N MET A 112 -9.55 14.49 -0.17
CA MET A 112 -8.95 13.19 -0.46
C MET A 112 -9.16 12.76 -1.92
N TYR A 113 -10.37 12.86 -2.46
CA TYR A 113 -10.65 12.52 -3.86
C TYR A 113 -9.85 13.39 -4.84
N LEU A 114 -9.74 14.68 -4.55
CA LEU A 114 -8.93 15.59 -5.36
C LEU A 114 -7.44 15.22 -5.32
N THR A 115 -6.93 14.84 -4.14
CA THR A 115 -5.56 14.38 -3.98
C THR A 115 -5.30 13.07 -4.72
N LEU A 116 -6.19 12.07 -4.61
CA LEU A 116 -6.09 10.80 -5.35
C LEU A 116 -6.06 11.01 -6.87
N PHE A 117 -6.93 11.88 -7.38
CA PHE A 117 -6.93 12.28 -8.79
C PHE A 117 -5.59 12.94 -9.18
N SER A 118 -5.03 13.79 -8.31
CA SER A 118 -3.73 14.40 -8.55
C SER A 118 -2.58 13.40 -8.58
N ILE A 119 -2.61 12.37 -7.71
CA ILE A 119 -1.58 11.31 -7.67
C ILE A 119 -1.58 10.55 -9.01
N GLN A 120 -2.76 10.16 -9.51
CA GLN A 120 -2.86 9.50 -10.81
C GLN A 120 -2.30 10.41 -11.92
N GLY A 121 -2.71 11.67 -11.96
CA GLY A 121 -2.19 12.62 -12.95
C GLY A 121 -0.68 12.86 -12.85
N ASP A 122 -0.13 12.86 -11.64
CA ASP A 122 1.30 12.98 -11.41
C ASP A 122 2.06 11.74 -11.92
N ILE A 123 1.54 10.53 -11.68
CA ILE A 123 2.13 9.27 -12.19
C ILE A 123 2.11 9.25 -13.71
N GLU A 124 0.97 9.57 -14.34
CA GLU A 124 0.79 9.60 -15.79
C GLU A 124 1.71 10.63 -16.48
N ASN A 125 2.03 11.72 -15.77
CA ASN A 125 2.97 12.73 -16.24
C ASN A 125 4.44 12.43 -15.84
N GLY A 126 4.72 11.28 -15.20
CA GLY A 126 6.06 10.88 -14.78
C GLY A 126 6.61 11.63 -13.55
N ASN A 127 5.76 12.36 -12.82
CA ASN A 127 6.10 13.19 -11.66
C ASN A 127 5.96 12.41 -10.34
N VAL A 128 6.72 11.32 -10.19
CA VAL A 128 6.68 10.42 -9.03
C VAL A 128 6.86 11.15 -7.69
N GLU A 129 7.71 12.18 -7.64
CA GLU A 129 7.92 12.99 -6.43
C GLU A 129 6.64 13.73 -5.98
N SER A 130 5.92 14.37 -6.92
CA SER A 130 4.67 15.07 -6.61
C SER A 130 3.55 14.09 -6.24
N ALA A 131 3.53 12.91 -6.88
CA ALA A 131 2.61 11.84 -6.50
C ALA A 131 2.84 11.40 -5.04
N MET A 132 4.10 11.32 -4.59
CA MET A 132 4.44 11.00 -3.20
C MET A 132 4.00 12.08 -2.22
N ASP A 133 4.15 13.36 -2.56
CA ASP A 133 3.62 14.46 -1.75
C ASP A 133 2.09 14.36 -1.62
N GLY A 134 1.41 13.92 -2.68
CA GLY A 134 -0.01 13.60 -2.65
C GLY A 134 -0.34 12.46 -1.68
N LEU A 135 0.43 11.37 -1.70
CA LEU A 135 0.25 10.25 -0.77
C LEU A 135 0.46 10.68 0.68
N HIS A 136 1.47 11.51 0.94
CA HIS A 136 1.72 12.14 2.24
C HIS A 136 0.53 12.98 2.70
N SER A 137 -0.02 13.80 1.80
CA SER A 137 -1.21 14.61 2.07
C SER A 137 -2.43 13.76 2.47
N ILE A 138 -2.64 12.58 1.88
CA ILE A 138 -3.75 11.68 2.28
C ILE A 138 -3.58 11.20 3.73
N VAL A 139 -2.35 10.81 4.11
CA VAL A 139 -2.04 10.40 5.48
C VAL A 139 -2.29 11.56 6.45
N GLU A 140 -1.88 12.78 6.10
CA GLU A 140 -2.12 13.96 6.93
C GLU A 140 -3.61 14.32 7.06
N ILE A 141 -4.38 14.28 5.96
CA ILE A 141 -5.84 14.47 5.98
C ILE A 141 -6.50 13.46 6.92
N SER A 142 -6.03 12.21 6.93
CA SER A 142 -6.54 11.19 7.85
C SER A 142 -6.30 11.55 9.32
N GLY A 143 -5.26 12.34 9.63
CA GLY A 143 -4.98 12.82 10.98
C GLY A 143 -5.89 13.95 11.45
N HIS A 144 -6.56 14.68 10.55
CA HIS A 144 -7.38 15.84 10.90
C HIS A 144 -8.69 15.55 11.65
N HIS A 145 -9.08 14.27 11.78
CA HIS A 145 -10.20 13.88 12.64
C HIS A 145 -9.78 13.08 13.88
N ASN A 146 -8.48 12.84 14.10
CA ASN A 146 -8.00 12.10 15.27
C ASN A 146 -8.23 12.83 16.60
N SER A 147 -8.48 14.15 16.56
CA SER A 147 -8.89 14.96 17.71
C SER A 147 -10.39 14.84 18.04
N GLY A 148 -11.19 14.28 17.13
CA GLY A 148 -12.63 14.10 17.32
C GLY A 148 -12.93 13.01 18.36
N ASP A 149 -13.97 13.24 19.17
CA ASP A 149 -14.42 12.30 20.20
C ASP A 149 -15.61 11.42 19.73
N THR A 150 -15.97 11.48 18.44
CA THR A 150 -17.03 10.65 17.84
C THR A 150 -16.46 9.47 17.04
N ILE A 151 -17.14 8.33 17.08
CA ILE A 151 -16.87 7.12 16.30
C ILE A 151 -16.83 7.42 14.81
N ILE A 152 -17.81 8.17 14.30
CA ILE A 152 -17.88 8.46 12.86
C ILE A 152 -16.67 9.27 12.36
N SER A 153 -16.13 10.18 13.17
CA SER A 153 -14.89 10.90 12.86
C SER A 153 -13.71 9.93 12.69
N SER A 154 -13.56 9.00 13.63
CA SER A 154 -12.51 7.96 13.56
C SER A 154 -12.67 7.02 12.37
N LEU A 155 -13.90 6.63 12.03
CA LEU A 155 -14.19 5.80 10.85
C LEU A 155 -13.90 6.53 9.53
N VAL A 156 -14.19 7.83 9.46
CA VAL A 156 -13.83 8.67 8.31
C VAL A 156 -12.31 8.77 8.17
N SER A 157 -11.57 8.99 9.25
CA SER A 157 -10.10 8.96 9.25
C SER A 157 -9.53 7.64 8.74
N ALA A 158 -10.01 6.51 9.29
CA ALA A 158 -9.58 5.18 8.87
C ALA A 158 -9.87 4.94 7.37
N SER A 159 -11.04 5.38 6.89
CA SER A 159 -11.42 5.28 5.48
C SER A 159 -10.53 6.14 4.56
N ILE A 160 -10.12 7.33 5.00
CA ILE A 160 -9.22 8.19 4.21
C ILE A 160 -7.83 7.56 4.13
N PHE A 161 -7.31 7.07 5.24
CA PHE A 161 -6.01 6.37 5.25
C PHE A 161 -6.04 5.09 4.43
N ALA A 162 -7.15 4.35 4.43
CA ALA A 162 -7.29 3.14 3.60
C ALA A 162 -6.96 3.42 2.13
N SER A 163 -7.37 4.58 1.59
CA SER A 163 -7.03 4.98 0.22
C SER A 163 -5.54 5.25 -0.02
N ALA A 164 -4.75 5.50 1.04
CA ALA A 164 -3.29 5.56 0.99
C ALA A 164 -2.61 4.19 1.17
N GLY A 165 -3.36 3.14 1.53
CA GLY A 165 -2.87 1.76 1.66
C GLY A 165 -3.20 0.88 0.46
N ASP A 166 -3.92 1.41 -0.53
CA ASP A 166 -4.35 0.68 -1.72
C ASP A 166 -3.18 0.42 -2.70
N GLU A 167 -3.45 -0.44 -3.68
CA GLU A 167 -2.54 -0.89 -4.74
C GLU A 167 -1.69 0.25 -5.35
N LEU A 168 -2.29 1.40 -5.63
CA LEU A 168 -1.61 2.58 -6.19
C LEU A 168 -0.48 3.10 -5.29
N ALA A 169 -0.69 3.14 -3.98
CA ALA A 169 0.28 3.68 -3.03
C ALA A 169 1.48 2.74 -2.86
N VAL A 170 1.24 1.43 -2.89
CA VAL A 170 2.31 0.43 -2.84
C VAL A 170 3.23 0.54 -4.05
N ASP A 171 2.64 0.66 -5.24
CA ASP A 171 3.40 0.83 -6.48
C ASP A 171 4.16 2.14 -6.54
N LEU A 172 3.53 3.21 -6.06
CA LEU A 172 4.19 4.51 -5.98
C LEU A 172 5.41 4.43 -5.05
N VAL A 173 5.28 3.86 -3.85
CA VAL A 173 6.40 3.66 -2.92
C VAL A 173 7.52 2.82 -3.53
N ASP A 174 7.20 1.79 -4.31
CA ASP A 174 8.22 0.95 -4.98
C ASP A 174 9.03 1.73 -6.03
N GLN A 175 8.46 2.79 -6.61
CA GLN A 175 9.13 3.62 -7.62
C GLN A 175 10.07 4.68 -7.03
N VAL A 176 9.80 5.18 -5.82
CA VAL A 176 10.60 6.25 -5.19
C VAL A 176 12.05 5.83 -4.98
N GLN A 177 12.99 6.73 -5.26
CA GLN A 177 14.42 6.51 -5.04
C GLN A 177 15.04 7.50 -4.03
N ASP A 178 14.30 8.54 -3.62
CA ASP A 178 14.75 9.46 -2.58
C ASP A 178 14.41 8.91 -1.19
N PRO A 179 15.40 8.52 -0.37
CA PRO A 179 15.13 8.08 0.99
C PRO A 179 14.55 9.19 1.87
N ALA A 180 14.83 10.47 1.61
CA ALA A 180 14.35 11.57 2.44
C ALA A 180 12.82 11.70 2.37
N GLN A 181 12.23 11.63 1.17
CA GLN A 181 10.78 11.60 0.98
C GLN A 181 10.12 10.41 1.69
N LEU A 182 10.75 9.23 1.61
CA LEU A 182 10.26 8.03 2.29
C LEU A 182 10.35 8.14 3.82
N ASP A 183 11.43 8.72 4.34
CA ASP A 183 11.59 8.96 5.78
C ASP A 183 10.55 9.95 6.32
N GLU A 184 10.24 11.00 5.56
CA GLU A 184 9.23 11.99 5.93
C GLU A 184 7.84 11.35 6.03
N LEU A 185 7.45 10.54 5.05
CA LEU A 185 6.21 9.78 5.10
C LEU A 185 6.21 8.76 6.24
N LEU A 186 7.32 8.04 6.45
CA LEU A 186 7.47 7.11 7.56
C LEU A 186 7.33 7.82 8.91
N GLN A 187 7.84 9.04 9.04
CA GLN A 187 7.72 9.84 10.25
C GLN A 187 6.24 10.20 10.51
N THR A 188 5.50 10.64 9.49
CA THR A 188 4.07 10.94 9.59
C THR A 188 3.29 9.69 10.02
N VAL A 189 3.49 8.55 9.37
CA VAL A 189 2.82 7.28 9.72
C VAL A 189 3.21 6.81 11.12
N THR A 190 4.47 6.99 11.53
CA THR A 190 4.94 6.60 12.86
C THR A 190 4.39 7.49 13.98
N SER A 191 3.89 8.68 13.67
CA SER A 191 3.22 9.54 14.64
C SER A 191 1.82 9.03 15.03
N LEU A 192 1.23 8.15 14.22
CA LEU A 192 -0.04 7.50 14.53
C LEU A 192 0.13 6.52 15.71
N SER A 193 -0.92 6.40 16.53
CA SER A 193 -0.94 5.44 17.64
C SER A 193 -0.85 4.01 17.12
N VAL A 194 -0.05 3.16 17.77
CA VAL A 194 0.13 1.75 17.38
C VAL A 194 -1.15 0.95 17.55
N ASN A 195 -1.87 1.17 18.65
CA ASN A 195 -3.04 0.39 19.03
C ASN A 195 -4.37 1.09 18.73
N ASP A 196 -4.34 2.35 18.27
CA ASP A 196 -5.56 3.09 17.94
C ASP A 196 -5.25 4.25 16.96
N PRO A 197 -4.74 3.93 15.75
CA PRO A 197 -4.15 4.94 14.85
C PRO A 197 -5.11 6.08 14.47
N PHE A 198 -6.42 5.81 14.49
CA PHE A 198 -7.47 6.77 14.12
C PHE A 198 -8.44 7.10 15.27
N GLY A 199 -8.15 6.65 16.49
CA GLY A 199 -8.98 6.96 17.66
C GLY A 199 -10.30 6.17 17.78
N ILE A 200 -10.50 5.09 17.00
CA ILE A 200 -11.74 4.29 17.04
C ILE A 200 -11.97 3.75 18.46
N ARG A 201 -10.93 3.19 19.10
CA ARG A 201 -11.07 2.60 20.45
C ARG A 201 -11.37 3.67 21.50
N LYS A 202 -10.72 4.84 21.39
CA LYS A 202 -10.99 6.00 22.25
C LYS A 202 -12.41 6.53 22.06
N SER A 203 -12.85 6.67 20.81
CA SER A 203 -14.13 7.29 20.44
C SER A 203 -15.36 6.54 20.96
N VAL A 204 -15.29 5.22 21.13
CA VAL A 204 -16.41 4.43 21.70
C VAL A 204 -16.74 4.87 23.12
N GLY A 205 -15.72 5.15 23.94
CA GLY A 205 -15.93 5.66 25.29
C GLY A 205 -16.44 7.10 25.28
N ALA A 206 -15.80 7.96 24.50
CA ALA A 206 -16.12 9.38 24.47
C ALA A 206 -17.52 9.67 23.88
N GLU A 207 -17.95 8.93 22.85
CA GLU A 207 -19.31 9.03 22.32
C GLU A 207 -20.33 8.45 23.29
N GLY A 208 -19.97 7.42 24.06
CA GLY A 208 -20.80 6.92 25.17
C GLY A 208 -21.02 7.97 26.26
N ASP A 209 -19.97 8.67 26.65
CA ASP A 209 -20.04 9.78 27.63
C ASP A 209 -20.89 10.94 27.07
N MET A 210 -20.65 11.35 25.82
CA MET A 210 -21.44 12.38 25.12
C MET A 210 -22.93 12.04 25.09
N MET A 211 -23.28 10.80 24.71
CA MET A 211 -24.66 10.34 24.67
C MET A 211 -25.30 10.31 26.05
N PHE A 212 -24.56 9.87 27.08
CA PHE A 212 -25.03 9.88 28.46
C PHE A 212 -25.32 11.31 28.94
N GLU A 213 -24.38 12.24 28.73
CA GLU A 213 -24.55 13.65 29.10
C GLU A 213 -25.73 14.31 28.35
N TRP A 214 -25.90 13.98 27.07
CA TRP A 214 -27.03 14.47 26.29
C TRP A 214 -28.37 13.95 26.81
N LEU A 215 -28.47 12.66 27.15
CA LEU A 215 -29.68 12.06 27.71
C LEU A 215 -30.01 12.57 29.13
N ASP A 216 -29.01 12.90 29.93
CA ASP A 216 -29.16 13.48 31.28
C ASP A 216 -29.43 15.01 31.23
N SER A 217 -29.35 15.62 30.05
CA SER A 217 -29.50 17.07 29.89
C SER A 217 -30.95 17.52 30.14
N PRO A 218 -31.16 18.64 30.86
CA PRO A 218 -32.49 19.25 30.99
C PRO A 218 -33.16 19.68 29.67
N SER A 219 -32.39 19.77 28.58
CA SER A 219 -32.89 20.11 27.24
C SER A 219 -33.29 18.89 26.40
N PHE A 220 -33.07 17.68 26.90
CA PHE A 220 -33.43 16.45 26.20
C PHE A 220 -34.96 16.30 26.11
N ASP A 221 -35.45 16.04 24.90
CA ASP A 221 -36.87 15.79 24.63
C ASP A 221 -37.04 14.34 24.14
N GLU A 222 -37.65 13.52 24.99
CA GLU A 222 -37.96 12.11 24.70
C GLU A 222 -38.81 11.92 23.45
N ALA A 223 -39.53 12.97 23.00
CA ALA A 223 -40.29 12.94 21.76
C ALA A 223 -39.44 12.59 20.52
N ILE A 224 -38.10 12.74 20.60
CA ILE A 224 -37.18 12.31 19.53
C ILE A 224 -37.24 10.81 19.25
N PHE A 225 -37.67 9.99 20.22
CA PHE A 225 -37.87 8.55 20.07
C PHE A 225 -39.28 8.17 19.58
N GLY A 226 -40.17 9.14 19.35
CA GLY A 226 -41.51 8.92 18.79
C GLY A 226 -42.40 7.99 19.64
N ASP A 227 -43.34 7.31 18.99
CA ASP A 227 -44.33 6.40 19.60
C ASP A 227 -43.74 5.01 19.95
N SER A 228 -42.43 4.95 20.27
CA SER A 228 -41.68 3.72 20.57
C SER A 228 -42.13 3.02 21.86
N GLY A 229 -43.20 3.51 22.49
CA GLY A 229 -43.83 2.92 23.66
C GLY A 229 -43.05 3.16 24.96
N VAL A 230 -42.10 4.09 24.94
CA VAL A 230 -41.24 4.41 26.09
C VAL A 230 -41.78 5.66 26.78
N SER A 231 -42.18 5.52 28.04
CA SER A 231 -42.52 6.63 28.93
C SER A 231 -41.29 6.98 29.77
N GLU A 232 -40.99 8.27 29.95
CA GLU A 232 -40.05 8.86 30.93
C GLU A 232 -38.92 7.91 31.39
N PHE A 233 -37.73 8.08 30.82
CA PHE A 233 -36.55 7.32 31.24
C PHE A 233 -36.22 7.61 32.70
N SER A 234 -36.07 6.57 33.50
CA SER A 234 -35.63 6.73 34.88
C SER A 234 -34.11 6.92 34.94
N GLN A 235 -33.61 7.53 36.02
CA GLN A 235 -32.15 7.59 36.27
C GLN A 235 -31.50 6.20 36.23
N SER A 236 -32.21 5.15 36.67
CA SER A 236 -31.72 3.78 36.63
C SER A 236 -31.55 3.26 35.20
N ASP A 237 -32.33 3.75 34.23
CA ASP A 237 -32.19 3.38 32.82
C ASP A 237 -30.95 4.06 32.23
N LEU A 238 -30.72 5.33 32.57
CA LEU A 238 -29.51 6.07 32.19
C LEU A 238 -28.25 5.42 32.75
N ASP A 239 -28.25 5.09 34.06
CA ASP A 239 -27.12 4.42 34.71
C ASP A 239 -26.81 3.07 34.03
N SER A 240 -27.84 2.30 33.67
CA SER A 240 -27.68 1.02 32.97
C SER A 240 -27.12 1.18 31.55
N TYR A 241 -27.51 2.24 30.84
CA TYR A 241 -26.91 2.62 29.55
C TYR A 241 -25.43 2.99 29.71
N GLY A 242 -25.10 3.82 30.70
CA GLY A 242 -23.72 4.18 31.02
C GLY A 242 -22.85 2.96 31.33
N GLU A 243 -23.36 2.02 32.12
CA GLU A 243 -22.68 0.75 32.39
C GLU A 243 -22.43 -0.08 31.11
N ALA A 244 -23.41 -0.12 30.20
CA ALA A 244 -23.26 -0.80 28.91
C ALA A 244 -22.13 -0.19 28.08
N MET A 245 -22.09 1.14 27.95
CA MET A 245 -21.07 1.86 27.18
C MET A 245 -19.68 1.75 27.81
N VAL A 246 -19.57 1.84 29.13
CA VAL A 246 -18.30 1.58 29.85
C VAL A 246 -17.82 0.14 29.62
N SER A 247 -18.72 -0.83 29.60
CA SER A 247 -18.38 -2.22 29.28
C SER A 247 -17.89 -2.36 27.84
N MET A 248 -18.55 -1.70 26.89
CA MET A 248 -18.17 -1.71 25.48
C MET A 248 -16.78 -1.07 25.27
N ALA A 249 -16.56 0.10 25.86
CA ALA A 249 -15.26 0.78 25.82
C ALA A 249 -14.13 -0.11 26.34
N LYS A 250 -14.35 -0.86 27.43
CA LYS A 250 -13.37 -1.84 27.94
C LYS A 250 -13.08 -2.98 26.96
N ILE A 251 -14.10 -3.48 26.26
CA ILE A 251 -13.92 -4.51 25.22
C ILE A 251 -13.05 -3.97 24.08
N PHE A 252 -13.27 -2.72 23.68
CA PHE A 252 -12.46 -2.04 22.68
C PHE A 252 -11.03 -1.74 23.14
N GLN A 253 -10.67 -1.94 24.41
CA GLN A 253 -9.27 -1.86 24.88
C GLN A 253 -8.58 -3.23 24.91
N ILE A 254 -9.25 -4.33 24.55
CA ILE A 254 -8.64 -5.65 24.45
C ILE A 254 -7.79 -5.69 23.17
N GLU A 255 -6.49 -5.95 23.33
CA GLU A 255 -5.52 -6.02 22.22
C GLU A 255 -5.60 -7.34 21.44
N ASN A 256 -6.04 -8.43 22.07
CA ASN A 256 -6.19 -9.71 21.38
C ASN A 256 -7.53 -9.76 20.63
N ARG A 257 -7.48 -9.89 19.30
CA ARG A 257 -8.65 -9.90 18.42
C ARG A 257 -9.67 -10.99 18.77
N GLU A 258 -9.23 -12.22 19.01
CA GLU A 258 -10.13 -13.33 19.34
C GLU A 258 -10.80 -13.11 20.70
N GLU A 259 -10.04 -12.68 21.71
CA GLU A 259 -10.58 -12.38 23.04
C GLU A 259 -11.57 -11.20 23.00
N ALA A 260 -11.28 -10.16 22.22
CA ALA A 260 -12.13 -9.00 22.05
C ALA A 260 -13.47 -9.38 21.39
N LEU A 261 -13.44 -10.19 20.34
CA LEU A 261 -14.62 -10.69 19.64
C LEU A 261 -15.49 -11.55 20.57
N VAL A 262 -14.88 -12.47 21.34
CA VAL A 262 -15.62 -13.29 22.32
C VAL A 262 -16.26 -12.42 23.41
N ALA A 263 -15.57 -11.39 23.89
CA ALA A 263 -16.10 -10.47 24.88
C ALA A 263 -17.25 -9.62 24.31
N LEU A 264 -17.13 -9.21 23.04
CA LEU A 264 -18.16 -8.46 22.33
C LEU A 264 -19.43 -9.30 22.12
N ASP A 265 -19.31 -10.54 21.62
CA ASP A 265 -20.44 -11.46 21.46
C ASP A 265 -21.20 -11.67 22.79
N ALA A 266 -20.44 -11.79 23.88
CA ALA A 266 -21.02 -11.92 25.21
C ALA A 266 -21.73 -10.64 25.68
N TRP A 267 -21.26 -9.46 25.29
CA TRP A 267 -21.89 -8.18 25.57
C TRP A 267 -23.14 -7.95 24.71
N ASP A 268 -23.09 -8.24 23.41
CA ASP A 268 -24.24 -8.16 22.50
C ASP A 268 -25.40 -9.04 23.00
N LEU A 269 -25.09 -10.26 23.46
CA LEU A 269 -26.09 -11.15 24.04
C LEU A 269 -26.76 -10.57 25.29
N LYS A 270 -26.05 -9.78 26.09
CA LYS A 270 -26.61 -9.09 27.26
C LYS A 270 -27.50 -7.92 26.85
N ILE A 271 -27.09 -7.15 25.84
CA ILE A 271 -27.90 -6.08 25.24
C ILE A 271 -29.21 -6.65 24.69
N ASP A 272 -29.15 -7.74 23.92
CA ASP A 272 -30.32 -8.39 23.33
C ASP A 272 -31.32 -8.89 24.36
N ARG A 273 -30.81 -9.45 25.47
CA ARG A 273 -31.60 -9.90 26.61
C ARG A 273 -32.15 -8.76 27.46
N GLY A 274 -31.73 -7.52 27.21
CA GLY A 274 -32.12 -6.34 27.97
C GLY A 274 -31.49 -6.27 29.36
N GLU A 275 -30.34 -6.93 29.57
CA GLU A 275 -29.64 -6.93 30.88
C GLU A 275 -29.14 -5.52 31.26
N PHE A 276 -28.95 -4.63 30.28
CA PHE A 276 -28.60 -3.21 30.46
C PHE A 276 -29.79 -2.25 30.24
N GLY A 277 -31.02 -2.77 30.21
CA GLY A 277 -32.23 -1.96 30.01
C GLY A 277 -32.53 -1.60 28.55
N MET A 278 -33.64 -0.90 28.35
CA MET A 278 -34.18 -0.59 27.02
C MET A 278 -33.34 0.46 26.27
N LEU A 279 -32.77 1.43 26.99
CA LEU A 279 -31.91 2.47 26.39
C LEU A 279 -30.68 1.86 25.71
N ALA A 280 -29.97 0.97 26.41
CA ALA A 280 -28.83 0.28 25.83
C ALA A 280 -29.23 -0.55 24.59
N LYS A 281 -30.39 -1.22 24.62
CA LYS A 281 -30.88 -1.97 23.46
C LYS A 281 -31.24 -1.09 22.26
N LEU A 282 -31.64 0.16 22.49
CA LEU A 282 -32.04 1.09 21.44
C LEU A 282 -30.85 1.88 20.86
N LEU A 283 -29.92 2.28 21.72
CA LEU A 283 -28.89 3.28 21.43
C LEU A 283 -27.48 2.72 21.32
N ALA A 284 -27.23 1.50 21.80
CA ALA A 284 -25.90 0.92 21.69
C ALA A 284 -25.51 0.76 20.22
N PRO A 285 -24.30 1.19 19.82
CA PRO A 285 -23.85 1.10 18.45
C PRO A 285 -23.51 -0.35 18.08
N ALA A 286 -23.49 -0.64 16.77
CA ALA A 286 -23.12 -1.96 16.27
C ALA A 286 -21.62 -2.23 16.49
N GLY A 287 -21.30 -2.97 17.55
CA GLY A 287 -19.91 -3.15 18.00
C GLY A 287 -19.02 -3.92 17.03
N LEU A 288 -19.56 -4.95 16.36
CA LEU A 288 -18.75 -5.88 15.58
C LEU A 288 -18.03 -5.21 14.39
N PRO A 289 -18.73 -4.49 13.48
CA PRO A 289 -18.05 -3.81 12.37
C PRO A 289 -17.02 -2.79 12.82
N MET A 290 -17.26 -2.10 13.94
CA MET A 290 -16.36 -1.10 14.49
C MET A 290 -15.09 -1.72 15.07
N LEU A 291 -15.23 -2.82 15.81
CA LEU A 291 -14.10 -3.54 16.39
C LEU A 291 -13.23 -4.18 15.30
N GLU A 292 -13.85 -4.76 14.28
CA GLU A 292 -13.13 -5.26 13.10
C GLU A 292 -12.38 -4.13 12.39
N THR A 293 -13.02 -2.97 12.19
CA THR A 293 -12.37 -1.81 11.57
C THR A 293 -11.17 -1.32 12.39
N ALA A 294 -11.25 -1.34 13.73
CA ALA A 294 -10.12 -0.98 14.59
C ALA A 294 -8.91 -1.90 14.36
N PHE A 295 -9.11 -3.22 14.40
CA PHE A 295 -8.03 -4.18 14.15
C PHE A 295 -7.47 -4.08 12.72
N THR A 296 -8.34 -4.00 11.70
CA THR A 296 -7.89 -3.86 10.31
C THR A 296 -7.11 -2.56 10.09
N SER A 297 -7.47 -1.48 10.78
CA SER A 297 -6.74 -0.21 10.71
C SER A 297 -5.33 -0.33 11.31
N GLU A 298 -5.18 -1.03 12.43
CA GLU A 298 -3.87 -1.32 13.04
C GLU A 298 -2.99 -2.16 12.11
N GLU A 299 -3.55 -3.24 11.55
CA GLU A 299 -2.86 -4.12 10.60
C GLU A 299 -2.41 -3.35 9.36
N ARG A 300 -3.26 -2.47 8.80
CA ARG A 300 -2.93 -1.64 7.63
C ARG A 300 -1.81 -0.64 7.90
N VAL A 301 -1.89 0.11 9.01
CA VAL A 301 -0.84 1.07 9.38
C VAL A 301 0.48 0.36 9.63
N ALA A 302 0.47 -0.80 10.29
CA ALA A 302 1.66 -1.61 10.51
C ALA A 302 2.27 -2.13 9.19
N ALA A 303 1.44 -2.64 8.28
CA ALA A 303 1.89 -3.11 6.97
C ALA A 303 2.50 -1.98 6.14
N PHE A 304 1.85 -0.81 6.10
CA PHE A 304 2.34 0.36 5.36
C PHE A 304 3.65 0.89 5.95
N LYS A 305 3.78 0.92 7.29
CA LYS A 305 5.03 1.25 7.97
C LYS A 305 6.15 0.30 7.61
N GLN A 306 5.89 -1.01 7.60
CA GLN A 306 6.89 -2.01 7.21
C GLN A 306 7.32 -1.84 5.75
N LEU A 307 6.37 -1.60 4.84
CA LEU A 307 6.66 -1.32 3.44
C LEU A 307 7.64 -0.14 3.28
N LEU A 308 7.38 0.98 3.96
CA LEU A 308 8.25 2.15 3.94
C LEU A 308 9.64 1.84 4.52
N GLN A 309 9.71 1.11 5.63
CA GLN A 309 10.98 0.72 6.25
C GLN A 309 11.82 -0.17 5.33
N ASP A 310 11.20 -1.19 4.74
CA ASP A 310 11.85 -2.10 3.79
C ASP A 310 12.36 -1.33 2.56
N LYS A 311 11.55 -0.38 2.06
CA LYS A 311 11.93 0.46 0.92
C LYS A 311 13.08 1.41 1.26
N ILE A 312 13.05 2.05 2.44
CA ILE A 312 14.14 2.92 2.92
C ILE A 312 15.43 2.13 3.08
N GLU A 313 15.38 0.93 3.67
CA GLU A 313 16.54 0.05 3.78
C GLU A 313 17.06 -0.32 2.39
N MET A 314 16.15 -0.64 1.45
CA MET A 314 16.50 -0.97 0.07
C MET A 314 17.21 0.19 -0.65
N VAL A 315 16.80 1.43 -0.42
CA VAL A 315 17.37 2.62 -1.07
C VAL A 315 18.67 3.09 -0.40
N ARG A 316 18.73 3.11 0.93
CA ARG A 316 19.91 3.61 1.69
C ARG A 316 21.10 2.66 1.64
N SER A 317 20.86 1.37 1.54
CA SER A 317 21.91 0.36 1.47
C SER A 317 22.04 -0.11 0.02
N PRO A 318 23.14 0.24 -0.69
CA PRO A 318 23.34 -0.27 -2.04
C PRO A 318 23.24 -1.79 -2.02
N ASN A 319 22.22 -2.33 -2.69
CA ASN A 319 21.96 -3.75 -2.80
C ASN A 319 21.71 -4.13 -4.27
N ALA A 320 21.51 -5.41 -4.52
CA ALA A 320 21.31 -5.90 -5.89
C ALA A 320 20.07 -5.28 -6.56
N ALA A 321 18.97 -5.11 -5.81
CA ALA A 321 17.72 -4.56 -6.32
C ALA A 321 17.90 -3.16 -6.94
N MET A 322 18.56 -2.25 -6.23
CA MET A 322 18.84 -0.90 -6.74
C MET A 322 19.62 -0.93 -8.07
N TYR A 323 20.66 -1.76 -8.16
CA TYR A 323 21.45 -1.85 -9.40
C TYR A 323 20.72 -2.56 -10.54
N PHE A 324 19.84 -3.53 -10.23
CA PHE A 324 18.96 -4.12 -11.23
C PHE A 324 17.98 -3.08 -11.78
N LEU A 325 17.33 -2.30 -10.93
CA LEU A 325 16.42 -1.24 -11.38
C LEU A 325 17.14 -0.20 -12.22
N LYS A 326 18.33 0.26 -11.81
CA LYS A 326 19.16 1.16 -12.64
C LYS A 326 19.55 0.53 -13.98
N ALA A 327 19.81 -0.77 -14.02
CA ALA A 327 20.10 -1.48 -15.26
C ALA A 327 18.86 -1.54 -16.18
N VAL A 328 17.66 -1.71 -15.60
CA VAL A 328 16.38 -1.66 -16.33
C VAL A 328 16.17 -0.27 -16.93
N ASP A 329 16.29 0.79 -16.11
CA ASP A 329 16.09 2.17 -16.55
C ASP A 329 17.08 2.54 -17.66
N SER A 330 18.37 2.20 -17.47
CA SER A 330 19.43 2.41 -18.46
C SER A 330 19.18 1.61 -19.74
N TYR A 331 18.65 0.39 -19.65
CA TYR A 331 18.31 -0.43 -20.82
C TYR A 331 17.08 0.09 -21.58
N ASN A 332 16.06 0.57 -20.86
CA ASN A 332 14.84 1.13 -21.43
C ASN A 332 15.08 2.49 -22.09
N ALA A 333 16.10 3.25 -21.62
CA ALA A 333 16.47 4.53 -22.21
C ALA A 333 17.15 4.41 -23.60
N ILE A 334 17.54 3.22 -24.03
CA ILE A 334 18.20 2.98 -25.31
C ILE A 334 17.14 2.79 -26.40
N ASP A 335 17.30 3.53 -27.50
CA ASP A 335 16.44 3.41 -28.68
C ASP A 335 16.40 1.94 -29.18
N VAL A 336 15.19 1.46 -29.47
CA VAL A 336 14.94 0.14 -30.07
C VAL A 336 15.81 -0.09 -31.30
N GLU A 337 15.90 0.89 -32.21
CA GLU A 337 16.70 0.75 -33.42
C GLU A 337 18.19 0.58 -33.14
N GLU A 338 18.70 1.22 -32.08
CA GLU A 338 20.10 1.08 -31.66
C GLU A 338 20.36 -0.31 -31.07
N ARG A 339 19.40 -0.85 -30.31
CA ARG A 339 19.46 -2.22 -29.78
C ARG A 339 19.42 -3.27 -30.89
N GLU A 340 18.62 -3.08 -31.93
CA GLU A 340 18.58 -3.99 -33.08
C GLU A 340 19.89 -3.93 -33.90
N LYS A 341 20.42 -2.72 -34.14
CA LYS A 341 21.68 -2.51 -34.86
C LYS A 341 22.87 -3.19 -34.17
N MET A 342 22.87 -3.23 -32.83
CA MET A 342 23.89 -3.96 -32.05
C MET A 342 24.02 -5.41 -32.50
N PHE A 343 22.92 -6.17 -32.63
CA PHE A 343 22.99 -7.59 -33.02
C PHE A 343 23.44 -7.76 -34.47
N ALA A 344 23.02 -6.86 -35.36
CA ALA A 344 23.41 -6.91 -36.76
C ALA A 344 24.92 -6.66 -36.96
N VAL A 345 25.52 -5.82 -36.11
CA VAL A 345 26.93 -5.39 -36.23
C VAL A 345 27.85 -6.13 -35.25
N GLY A 346 27.31 -6.74 -34.19
CA GLY A 346 28.06 -7.35 -33.10
C GLY A 346 28.72 -6.34 -32.15
N ASP A 347 28.25 -5.09 -32.12
CA ASP A 347 28.80 -4.00 -31.30
C ASP A 347 27.88 -3.69 -30.11
N PHE A 348 28.29 -4.16 -28.94
CA PHE A 348 27.54 -4.03 -27.68
C PHE A 348 27.89 -2.76 -26.89
N SER A 349 28.55 -1.77 -27.48
CA SER A 349 28.93 -0.52 -26.79
C SER A 349 27.74 0.23 -26.21
N VAL A 350 26.60 0.24 -26.92
CA VAL A 350 25.35 0.86 -26.43
C VAL A 350 24.81 0.20 -25.15
N LEU A 351 25.18 -1.06 -24.88
CA LEU A 351 24.79 -1.79 -23.67
C LEU A 351 25.85 -1.77 -22.56
N GLU A 352 26.94 -1.01 -22.70
CA GLU A 352 28.03 -1.04 -21.71
C GLU A 352 27.55 -0.62 -20.31
N GLU A 353 26.79 0.47 -20.21
CA GLU A 353 26.23 0.95 -18.94
C GLU A 353 25.23 -0.03 -18.31
N PRO A 354 24.14 -0.46 -18.98
CA PRO A 354 23.16 -1.34 -18.36
C PRO A 354 23.77 -2.72 -18.01
N LEU A 355 24.70 -3.25 -18.83
CA LEU A 355 25.38 -4.51 -18.51
C LEU A 355 26.36 -4.35 -17.33
N SER A 356 27.01 -3.21 -17.18
CA SER A 356 27.87 -2.93 -16.01
C SER A 356 27.05 -2.88 -14.72
N LEU A 357 25.91 -2.19 -14.74
CA LEU A 357 24.98 -2.13 -13.62
C LEU A 357 24.40 -3.51 -13.29
N PHE A 358 24.00 -4.28 -14.31
CA PHE A 358 23.52 -5.65 -14.18
C PHE A 358 24.57 -6.58 -13.57
N ALA A 359 25.80 -6.57 -14.07
CA ALA A 359 26.90 -7.37 -13.54
C ALA A 359 27.22 -6.99 -12.09
N LYS A 360 27.18 -5.69 -11.78
CA LYS A 360 27.34 -5.20 -10.41
C LYS A 360 26.24 -5.74 -9.49
N ALA A 361 24.98 -5.69 -9.89
CA ALA A 361 23.86 -6.25 -9.13
C ALA A 361 24.05 -7.76 -8.87
N CYS A 362 24.42 -8.50 -9.91
CA CYS A 362 24.67 -9.94 -9.84
C CYS A 362 25.82 -10.29 -8.86
N SER A 363 26.82 -9.42 -8.71
CA SER A 363 27.93 -9.63 -7.77
C SER A 363 27.55 -9.45 -6.29
N MET A 364 26.36 -8.92 -6.00
CA MET A 364 25.90 -8.59 -4.65
C MET A 364 25.07 -9.73 -4.01
N PRO A 365 24.88 -9.72 -2.68
CA PRO A 365 24.00 -10.67 -2.01
C PRO A 365 22.59 -10.66 -2.60
N VAL A 366 21.91 -11.82 -2.56
CA VAL A 366 20.57 -11.97 -3.11
C VAL A 366 19.57 -11.09 -2.35
N THR A 367 18.76 -10.34 -3.10
CA THR A 367 17.75 -9.42 -2.55
C THR A 367 16.48 -9.47 -3.40
N GLN A 368 15.33 -9.22 -2.78
CA GLN A 368 14.07 -9.05 -3.49
C GLN A 368 14.08 -7.72 -4.26
N ILE A 369 13.66 -7.72 -5.53
CA ILE A 369 13.81 -6.56 -6.41
C ILE A 369 12.67 -5.54 -6.25
N THR A 370 11.46 -6.02 -6.01
CA THR A 370 10.26 -5.18 -5.80
C THR A 370 9.53 -5.62 -4.54
N LEU A 371 9.00 -4.64 -3.82
CA LEU A 371 8.13 -4.88 -2.67
C LEU A 371 6.64 -4.90 -3.04
N SER A 372 6.30 -4.56 -4.30
CA SER A 372 4.91 -4.48 -4.75
C SER A 372 4.18 -5.80 -4.58
N ASN A 373 2.96 -5.72 -4.03
CA ASN A 373 2.02 -6.82 -3.86
C ASN A 373 1.06 -6.99 -5.04
N LEU A 374 1.15 -6.16 -6.08
CA LEU A 374 0.26 -6.25 -7.23
C LEU A 374 0.29 -7.63 -7.91
N PRO A 375 -0.84 -8.06 -8.49
CA PRO A 375 -0.91 -9.29 -9.26
C PRO A 375 -0.15 -9.19 -10.58
N ALA A 376 0.03 -7.99 -11.14
CA ALA A 376 0.73 -7.78 -12.40
C ALA A 376 2.18 -8.33 -12.36
N THR A 377 2.64 -8.86 -13.50
CA THR A 377 4.05 -9.20 -13.68
C THR A 377 4.89 -7.90 -13.60
N PRO A 378 5.93 -7.83 -12.75
CA PRO A 378 6.69 -6.59 -12.58
C PRO A 378 7.45 -6.13 -13.83
N ARG A 379 7.51 -4.81 -14.05
CA ARG A 379 8.18 -4.18 -15.20
C ARG A 379 9.65 -4.54 -15.41
N TRP A 380 10.35 -4.93 -14.34
CA TRP A 380 11.77 -5.27 -14.43
C TRP A 380 12.03 -6.68 -14.97
N VAL A 381 11.04 -7.58 -15.01
CA VAL A 381 11.28 -8.98 -15.39
C VAL A 381 11.76 -9.09 -16.85
N ALA A 382 11.07 -8.42 -17.78
CA ALA A 382 11.38 -8.53 -19.20
C ALA A 382 12.73 -7.89 -19.57
N PRO A 383 13.04 -6.64 -19.16
CA PRO A 383 14.33 -6.02 -19.46
C PRO A 383 15.52 -6.78 -18.87
N LEU A 384 15.40 -7.27 -17.62
CA LEU A 384 16.48 -8.05 -17.00
C LEU A 384 16.68 -9.41 -17.68
N TYR A 385 15.60 -10.04 -18.17
CA TYR A 385 15.72 -11.25 -18.97
C TYR A 385 16.49 -10.98 -20.28
N SER A 386 16.15 -9.91 -21.00
CA SER A 386 16.87 -9.52 -22.22
C SER A 386 18.33 -9.17 -21.95
N LEU A 387 18.65 -8.46 -20.86
CA LEU A 387 20.03 -8.21 -20.47
C LEU A 387 20.82 -9.51 -20.20
N ALA A 388 20.18 -10.49 -19.55
CA ALA A 388 20.80 -11.80 -19.34
C ALA A 388 21.06 -12.55 -20.66
N LEU A 389 20.16 -12.47 -21.63
CA LEU A 389 20.39 -13.02 -22.98
C LEU A 389 21.56 -12.32 -23.68
N ASN A 390 21.64 -10.99 -23.59
CA ASN A 390 22.74 -10.22 -24.17
C ASN A 390 24.11 -10.60 -23.57
N CYS A 391 24.17 -10.87 -22.26
CA CYS A 391 25.35 -11.44 -21.61
C CYS A 391 25.73 -12.80 -22.23
N LEU A 392 24.77 -13.72 -22.38
CA LEU A 392 25.05 -15.04 -22.96
C LEU A 392 25.54 -14.94 -24.41
N GLU A 393 25.02 -13.98 -25.19
CA GLU A 393 25.41 -13.77 -26.57
C GLU A 393 26.82 -13.16 -26.72
N LYS A 394 27.21 -12.24 -25.82
CA LYS A 394 28.62 -11.78 -25.72
C LYS A 394 29.57 -12.95 -25.48
N GLY A 395 29.13 -13.95 -24.73
CA GLY A 395 29.76 -15.26 -24.64
C GLY A 395 31.06 -15.30 -23.84
N SER A 396 31.41 -14.27 -23.07
CA SER A 396 32.57 -14.35 -22.20
C SER A 396 32.28 -15.25 -20.97
N PRO A 397 33.31 -15.88 -20.37
CA PRO A 397 33.12 -16.62 -19.13
C PRO A 397 32.57 -15.76 -17.97
N GLU A 398 32.91 -14.47 -17.94
CA GLU A 398 32.41 -13.52 -16.94
C GLU A 398 30.92 -13.23 -17.13
N ASP A 399 30.45 -13.09 -18.37
CA ASP A 399 29.03 -12.92 -18.68
C ASP A 399 28.23 -14.15 -18.25
N THR A 400 28.78 -15.33 -18.50
CA THR A 400 28.16 -16.60 -18.10
C THR A 400 28.01 -16.70 -16.57
N ASN A 401 29.05 -16.30 -15.82
CA ASN A 401 29.00 -16.25 -14.36
C ASN A 401 28.00 -15.20 -13.86
N THR A 402 27.93 -14.06 -14.53
CA THR A 402 26.94 -13.02 -14.26
C THR A 402 25.51 -13.56 -14.39
N VAL A 403 25.23 -14.33 -15.45
CA VAL A 403 23.90 -14.94 -15.67
C VAL A 403 23.59 -16.01 -14.63
N ILE A 404 24.57 -16.82 -14.20
CA ILE A 404 24.38 -17.76 -13.08
C ILE A 404 23.99 -17.02 -11.81
N ALA A 405 24.68 -15.93 -11.50
CA ALA A 405 24.37 -15.12 -10.33
C ALA A 405 22.96 -14.49 -10.46
N PHE A 406 22.59 -14.01 -11.64
CA PHE A 406 21.24 -13.51 -11.92
C PHE A 406 20.15 -14.56 -11.71
N ILE A 407 20.35 -15.81 -12.17
CA ILE A 407 19.42 -16.92 -11.93
C ILE A 407 19.16 -17.11 -10.43
N ARG A 408 20.17 -16.94 -9.58
CA ARG A 408 19.99 -17.01 -8.12
C ARG A 408 19.08 -15.90 -7.61
N HIS A 409 19.27 -14.67 -8.08
CA HIS A 409 18.39 -13.54 -7.73
C HIS A 409 16.95 -13.82 -8.17
N MET A 410 16.74 -14.24 -9.41
CA MET A 410 15.41 -14.53 -9.95
C MET A 410 14.69 -15.67 -9.22
N SER A 411 15.41 -16.74 -8.88
CA SER A 411 14.86 -17.90 -8.17
C SER A 411 14.36 -17.60 -6.75
N MET A 412 14.74 -16.46 -6.19
CA MET A 412 14.33 -16.00 -4.86
C MET A 412 13.22 -14.96 -4.91
N GLN A 413 12.83 -14.50 -6.09
CA GLN A 413 11.70 -13.59 -6.23
C GLN A 413 10.40 -14.37 -5.99
N LYS A 414 9.48 -13.81 -5.21
CA LYS A 414 8.12 -14.36 -5.03
C LYS A 414 7.22 -14.03 -6.22
N ARG A 415 7.73 -14.23 -7.44
CA ARG A 415 7.09 -13.86 -8.71
C ARG A 415 7.24 -15.01 -9.71
N PHE A 416 6.13 -15.52 -10.23
CA PHE A 416 6.13 -16.76 -10.99
C PHE A 416 6.85 -16.61 -12.33
N ALA A 417 6.67 -15.48 -13.02
CA ALA A 417 7.41 -15.14 -14.23
C ALA A 417 8.94 -15.13 -14.01
N ALA A 418 9.42 -14.57 -12.89
CA ALA A 418 10.85 -14.54 -12.56
C ALA A 418 11.41 -15.95 -12.33
N SER A 419 10.67 -16.83 -11.65
CA SER A 419 11.05 -18.24 -11.48
C SER A 419 11.12 -19.00 -12.81
N ILE A 420 10.25 -18.71 -13.77
CA ILE A 420 10.27 -19.32 -15.11
C ILE A 420 11.47 -18.82 -15.91
N VAL A 421 11.73 -17.52 -15.89
CA VAL A 421 12.91 -16.90 -16.50
C VAL A 421 14.21 -17.51 -15.96
N ALA A 422 14.30 -17.68 -14.64
CA ALA A 422 15.43 -18.36 -14.00
C ALA A 422 15.64 -19.77 -14.58
N GLY A 423 14.56 -20.54 -14.72
CA GLY A 423 14.59 -21.87 -15.32
C GLY A 423 15.00 -21.86 -16.80
N LYS A 424 14.54 -20.89 -17.59
CA LYS A 424 14.89 -20.74 -19.02
C LYS A 424 16.36 -20.40 -19.21
N LEU A 425 16.84 -19.38 -18.49
CA LEU A 425 18.24 -18.99 -18.52
C LEU A 425 19.14 -20.12 -18.06
N PHE A 426 18.71 -20.88 -17.05
CA PHE A 426 19.38 -22.09 -16.64
C PHE A 426 19.58 -22.95 -17.88
N GLU A 427 18.53 -23.44 -18.56
CA GLU A 427 18.65 -24.36 -19.70
C GLU A 427 19.65 -23.97 -20.81
N MET A 428 19.89 -22.66 -20.99
CA MET A 428 20.81 -22.11 -22.00
C MET A 428 22.29 -22.20 -21.61
N LEU A 429 22.62 -22.44 -20.34
CA LEU A 429 24.01 -22.43 -19.85
C LEU A 429 24.85 -23.62 -20.38
N PRO A 430 26.16 -23.44 -20.62
CA PRO A 430 27.06 -24.49 -21.08
C PRO A 430 27.52 -25.43 -19.95
N TRP A 431 26.59 -26.18 -19.35
CA TRP A 431 26.75 -27.02 -18.15
C TRP A 431 27.99 -27.88 -18.05
N GLN A 432 28.45 -28.39 -19.19
CA GLN A 432 29.55 -29.34 -19.27
C GLN A 432 30.86 -28.72 -18.76
N SER A 433 30.97 -27.39 -18.84
CA SER A 433 32.14 -26.61 -18.45
C SER A 433 32.10 -26.11 -17.00
N MET A 434 30.98 -26.26 -16.28
CA MET A 434 30.73 -25.59 -14.99
C MET A 434 31.00 -26.48 -13.77
N GLY A 435 31.44 -25.88 -12.67
CA GLY A 435 31.71 -26.53 -11.38
C GLY A 435 30.44 -26.80 -10.56
N TYR A 436 30.56 -27.59 -9.49
CA TYR A 436 29.42 -27.82 -8.56
C TYR A 436 29.10 -26.58 -7.72
N GLN A 437 30.12 -25.81 -7.34
CA GLN A 437 29.99 -24.64 -6.46
C GLN A 437 29.14 -23.53 -7.11
N ASP A 438 29.14 -23.48 -8.44
CA ASP A 438 28.37 -22.50 -9.23
C ASP A 438 26.85 -22.68 -9.06
N PHE A 439 26.41 -23.88 -8.67
CA PHE A 439 24.97 -24.23 -8.54
C PHE A 439 24.53 -24.54 -7.11
N ALA A 440 25.47 -24.69 -6.17
CA ALA A 440 25.16 -25.10 -4.80
C ALA A 440 24.23 -24.11 -4.06
N TYR A 441 24.11 -22.89 -4.58
CA TYR A 441 23.31 -21.80 -4.03
C TYR A 441 22.00 -21.53 -4.78
N ILE A 442 21.67 -22.31 -5.82
CA ILE A 442 20.34 -22.26 -6.44
C ILE A 442 19.42 -23.15 -5.58
N PRO A 443 18.30 -22.63 -5.03
CA PRO A 443 17.45 -23.38 -4.12
C PRO A 443 16.99 -24.73 -4.70
N SER A 444 17.35 -25.83 -4.02
CA SER A 444 17.06 -27.19 -4.52
C SER A 444 15.69 -27.74 -4.14
N ALA A 445 14.94 -27.08 -3.24
CA ALA A 445 13.72 -27.62 -2.65
C ALA A 445 12.52 -27.59 -3.62
N ASP A 446 12.50 -26.66 -4.57
CA ASP A 446 11.46 -26.47 -5.59
C ASP A 446 12.05 -25.86 -6.87
N ALA A 447 13.23 -26.36 -7.26
CA ALA A 447 14.14 -25.98 -8.35
C ALA A 447 14.42 -24.49 -8.62
N PHE A 448 13.40 -23.67 -8.86
CA PHE A 448 13.48 -22.22 -9.03
C PHE A 448 12.41 -21.50 -8.22
N SER A 449 11.91 -22.13 -7.15
CA SER A 449 10.76 -21.66 -6.35
C SER A 449 9.46 -21.60 -7.17
N LEU A 450 9.28 -22.50 -8.14
CA LEU A 450 8.17 -22.46 -9.11
C LEU A 450 6.78 -22.64 -8.46
N HIS A 451 6.67 -23.49 -7.44
CA HIS A 451 5.44 -23.69 -6.70
C HIS A 451 5.18 -22.53 -5.72
N SER A 452 6.17 -22.11 -4.94
CA SER A 452 5.97 -21.02 -3.97
C SER A 452 5.68 -19.67 -4.64
N SER A 453 6.34 -19.37 -5.77
CA SER A 453 6.04 -18.17 -6.56
C SER A 453 4.66 -18.22 -7.22
N PHE A 454 4.27 -19.38 -7.76
CA PHE A 454 2.89 -19.60 -8.26
C PHE A 454 1.85 -19.37 -7.16
N GLN A 455 2.05 -19.93 -5.96
CA GLN A 455 1.13 -19.70 -4.85
C GLN A 455 1.09 -18.22 -4.48
N SER A 456 2.23 -17.53 -4.45
CA SER A 456 2.28 -16.10 -4.16
C SER A 456 1.48 -15.28 -5.18
N ASP A 457 1.63 -15.54 -6.48
CA ASP A 457 0.86 -14.82 -7.51
C ASP A 457 -0.63 -15.21 -7.50
N LYS A 458 -0.96 -16.47 -7.16
CA LYS A 458 -2.35 -16.89 -6.96
C LYS A 458 -3.01 -16.13 -5.80
N GLU A 459 -2.34 -16.01 -4.65
CA GLU A 459 -2.90 -15.28 -3.50
C GLU A 459 -3.04 -13.79 -3.79
N ARG A 460 -2.08 -13.17 -4.52
CA ARG A 460 -2.24 -11.77 -4.98
C ARG A 460 -3.47 -11.58 -5.86
N LEU A 461 -3.68 -12.47 -6.83
CA LEU A 461 -4.89 -12.45 -7.64
C LEU A 461 -6.14 -12.64 -6.80
N LYS A 462 -6.14 -13.54 -5.80
CA LYS A 462 -7.28 -13.72 -4.90
C LYS A 462 -7.62 -12.45 -4.14
N GLU A 463 -6.59 -11.80 -3.60
CA GLU A 463 -6.72 -10.55 -2.87
C GLU A 463 -7.29 -9.45 -3.77
N THR A 464 -6.72 -9.23 -4.96
CA THR A 464 -7.18 -8.20 -5.91
C THR A 464 -8.61 -8.43 -6.40
N PHE A 465 -9.01 -9.68 -6.60
CA PHE A 465 -10.34 -10.03 -7.13
C PHE A 465 -11.37 -10.40 -6.06
N GLU A 466 -11.00 -10.35 -4.78
CA GLU A 466 -11.84 -10.72 -3.63
C GLU A 466 -12.51 -12.11 -3.74
N VAL A 467 -11.83 -13.07 -4.38
CA VAL A 467 -12.37 -14.41 -4.60
C VAL A 467 -12.10 -15.36 -3.43
N ASP A 468 -12.97 -16.35 -3.29
CA ASP A 468 -12.91 -17.27 -2.16
C ASP A 468 -11.72 -18.25 -2.19
N ASN A 469 -11.50 -18.93 -1.06
CA ASN A 469 -10.41 -19.89 -0.88
C ASN A 469 -10.51 -21.17 -1.73
N THR A 470 -11.67 -21.45 -2.33
CA THR A 470 -11.88 -22.59 -3.22
C THR A 470 -11.41 -22.30 -4.65
N TRP A 471 -11.09 -21.04 -4.96
CA TRP A 471 -10.52 -20.63 -6.23
C TRP A 471 -9.10 -21.20 -6.44
N ASP A 472 -8.99 -22.09 -7.44
CA ASP A 472 -7.76 -22.81 -7.76
C ASP A 472 -7.49 -22.88 -9.27
N PRO A 473 -7.14 -21.75 -9.91
CA PRO A 473 -6.76 -21.72 -11.32
C PRO A 473 -5.48 -22.51 -11.60
N SER A 474 -5.32 -22.96 -12.84
CA SER A 474 -4.09 -23.62 -13.30
C SER A 474 -2.91 -22.65 -13.27
N LYS A 475 -1.67 -23.20 -13.23
CA LYS A 475 -0.45 -22.38 -13.30
C LYS A 475 -0.38 -21.55 -14.59
N ALA A 476 -0.84 -22.11 -15.70
CA ALA A 476 -0.87 -21.42 -16.98
C ALA A 476 -1.83 -20.24 -16.93
N ASN A 477 -3.02 -20.42 -16.34
CA ASN A 477 -4.03 -19.37 -16.23
C ASN A 477 -3.58 -18.25 -15.28
N VAL A 478 -2.97 -18.57 -14.14
CA VAL A 478 -2.38 -17.56 -13.25
C VAL A 478 -1.36 -16.72 -14.01
N LEU A 479 -0.43 -17.36 -14.72
CA LEU A 479 0.61 -16.63 -15.44
C LEU A 479 0.06 -15.80 -16.62
N ALA A 480 -0.90 -16.35 -17.37
CA ALA A 480 -1.58 -15.62 -18.45
C ALA A 480 -2.27 -14.38 -17.89
N MET A 481 -3.01 -14.52 -16.78
CA MET A 481 -3.69 -13.43 -16.11
C MET A 481 -2.71 -12.34 -15.65
N THR A 482 -1.63 -12.70 -14.95
CA THR A 482 -0.66 -11.71 -14.47
C THR A 482 0.11 -11.01 -15.59
N CYS A 483 0.36 -11.68 -16.72
CA CYS A 483 0.94 -11.05 -17.91
C CYS A 483 -0.06 -10.15 -18.63
N THR A 484 -1.32 -10.57 -18.73
CA THR A 484 -2.40 -9.78 -19.35
C THR A 484 -2.65 -8.50 -18.55
N ILE A 485 -2.75 -8.59 -17.22
CA ILE A 485 -2.87 -7.40 -16.34
C ILE A 485 -1.69 -6.44 -16.56
N ALA A 486 -0.45 -6.96 -16.67
CA ALA A 486 0.71 -6.13 -16.93
C ALA A 486 0.64 -5.45 -18.30
N LYS A 487 0.21 -6.16 -19.34
CA LYS A 487 0.04 -5.61 -20.69
C LYS A 487 -1.02 -4.50 -20.73
N GLU A 488 -2.20 -4.75 -20.17
CA GLU A 488 -3.28 -3.77 -20.08
C GLU A 488 -2.90 -2.56 -19.22
N GLY A 489 -2.02 -2.76 -18.22
CA GLY A 489 -1.41 -1.70 -17.42
C GLY A 489 -0.27 -0.94 -18.11
N GLY A 490 -0.03 -1.16 -19.41
CA GLY A 490 1.00 -0.44 -20.18
C GLY A 490 2.45 -0.88 -19.92
N ILE A 491 2.69 -1.87 -19.07
CA ILE A 491 4.05 -2.36 -18.77
C ILE A 491 4.72 -2.90 -20.05
N ALA A 492 3.94 -3.54 -20.91
CA ALA A 492 4.44 -4.06 -22.19
C ALA A 492 4.92 -2.94 -23.13
N ASP A 493 4.32 -1.75 -23.06
CA ASP A 493 4.59 -0.64 -23.96
C ASP A 493 5.90 0.09 -23.63
N GLU A 494 6.35 0.04 -22.37
CA GLU A 494 7.65 0.60 -21.96
C GLU A 494 8.82 -0.03 -22.73
N ASN A 495 8.72 -1.32 -23.05
CA ASN A 495 9.76 -2.04 -23.78
C ASN A 495 9.21 -3.25 -24.54
N LEU A 496 8.48 -2.97 -25.62
CA LEU A 496 7.73 -3.97 -26.39
C LEU A 496 8.58 -5.18 -26.82
N ASP A 497 9.84 -4.97 -27.23
CA ASP A 497 10.69 -6.06 -27.70
C ASP A 497 11.20 -6.94 -26.55
N ALA A 498 11.54 -6.34 -25.40
CA ALA A 498 11.90 -7.11 -24.22
C ALA A 498 10.69 -7.91 -23.70
N TRP A 499 9.51 -7.29 -23.71
CA TRP A 499 8.27 -7.94 -23.34
C TRP A 499 7.94 -9.13 -24.26
N ARG A 500 7.98 -8.94 -25.58
CA ARG A 500 7.82 -10.04 -26.56
C ARG A 500 8.81 -11.17 -26.32
N THR A 501 10.09 -10.84 -26.08
CA THR A 501 11.12 -11.82 -25.78
C THR A 501 10.79 -12.63 -24.52
N LEU A 502 10.24 -11.98 -23.49
CA LEU A 502 9.77 -12.64 -22.28
C LEU A 502 8.58 -13.57 -22.56
N ILE A 503 7.54 -13.08 -23.25
CA ILE A 503 6.33 -13.85 -23.57
C ILE A 503 6.66 -15.09 -24.41
N ASP A 504 7.51 -14.94 -25.43
CA ASP A 504 8.02 -16.06 -26.25
C ASP A 504 8.77 -17.10 -25.40
N ALA A 505 9.59 -16.64 -24.45
CA ALA A 505 10.33 -17.53 -23.57
C ALA A 505 9.42 -18.29 -22.59
N ILE A 506 8.40 -17.63 -22.06
CA ILE A 506 7.41 -18.23 -21.16
C ILE A 506 6.53 -19.24 -21.91
N GLY A 507 6.10 -18.88 -23.12
CA GLY A 507 5.22 -19.70 -23.96
C GLY A 507 3.75 -19.70 -23.55
N ILE A 508 3.31 -18.66 -22.82
CA ILE A 508 1.92 -18.40 -22.45
C ILE A 508 1.57 -17.00 -22.99
N PRO A 509 0.41 -16.81 -23.66
CA PRO A 509 0.03 -15.51 -24.20
C PRO A 509 -0.28 -14.48 -23.11
N ASP A 510 -0.09 -13.21 -23.45
CA ASP A 510 -0.47 -12.04 -22.65
C ASP A 510 -1.74 -11.35 -23.16
N ASP A 511 -2.41 -11.96 -24.15
CA ASP A 511 -3.60 -11.44 -24.84
C ASP A 511 -4.62 -12.53 -25.22
N ASP A 512 -4.70 -13.60 -24.42
CA ASP A 512 -5.75 -14.59 -24.63
C ASP A 512 -7.13 -13.93 -24.50
N ALA A 513 -7.94 -14.03 -25.56
CA ALA A 513 -9.21 -13.31 -25.65
C ALA A 513 -10.18 -13.67 -24.51
N VAL A 514 -10.11 -14.88 -23.94
CA VAL A 514 -10.98 -15.28 -22.82
C VAL A 514 -10.46 -14.68 -21.52
N ILE A 515 -9.14 -14.61 -21.32
CA ILE A 515 -8.52 -13.96 -20.17
C ILE A 515 -8.82 -12.46 -20.17
N VAL A 516 -8.68 -11.79 -21.33
CA VAL A 516 -9.05 -10.38 -21.50
C VAL A 516 -10.52 -10.17 -21.15
N ALA A 517 -11.43 -11.00 -21.68
CA ALA A 517 -12.86 -10.90 -21.36
C ALA A 517 -13.16 -11.12 -19.87
N ILE A 518 -12.43 -12.01 -19.19
CA ILE A 518 -12.58 -12.19 -17.74
C ILE A 518 -12.18 -10.91 -16.98
N LEU A 519 -11.09 -10.26 -17.39
CA LEU A 519 -10.61 -9.03 -16.76
C LEU A 519 -11.59 -7.87 -17.01
N GLU A 520 -12.06 -7.72 -18.24
CA GLU A 520 -13.02 -6.68 -18.64
C GLU A 520 -14.38 -6.82 -17.93
N GLU A 521 -14.88 -8.05 -17.78
CA GLU A 521 -16.17 -8.34 -17.13
C GLU A 521 -16.04 -8.57 -15.62
N TRP A 522 -14.81 -8.49 -15.07
CA TRP A 522 -14.51 -8.75 -13.66
C TRP A 522 -15.07 -10.11 -13.17
N MET A 523 -14.80 -11.18 -13.92
CA MET A 523 -15.31 -12.55 -13.66
C MET A 523 -14.21 -13.57 -13.30
N PRO A 524 -13.40 -13.30 -12.26
CA PRO A 524 -12.24 -14.11 -11.89
C PRO A 524 -12.58 -15.58 -11.60
N GLU A 525 -13.82 -15.89 -11.16
CA GLU A 525 -14.28 -17.25 -10.84
C GLU A 525 -14.35 -18.15 -12.09
N SER A 526 -14.36 -17.57 -13.28
CA SER A 526 -14.33 -18.31 -14.54
C SER A 526 -12.91 -18.80 -14.89
N LEU A 527 -11.88 -18.23 -14.28
CA LEU A 527 -10.47 -18.53 -14.58
C LEU A 527 -10.11 -20.03 -14.43
N PRO A 528 -10.58 -20.77 -13.41
CA PRO A 528 -10.31 -22.21 -13.28
C PRO A 528 -10.99 -23.08 -14.35
N LEU A 529 -11.98 -22.54 -15.08
CA LEU A 529 -12.72 -23.27 -16.11
C LEU A 529 -12.06 -23.19 -17.50
N ILE A 530 -11.08 -22.30 -17.65
CA ILE A 530 -10.36 -22.10 -18.91
C ILE A 530 -9.26 -23.15 -19.06
N ALA A 531 -9.17 -23.73 -20.24
CA ALA A 531 -8.03 -24.54 -20.66
C ALA A 531 -7.31 -23.81 -21.79
N LEU A 532 -6.11 -23.28 -21.50
CA LEU A 532 -5.28 -22.65 -22.53
C LEU A 532 -4.67 -23.70 -23.45
N ASP A 533 -4.66 -23.44 -24.75
CA ASP A 533 -4.09 -24.36 -25.76
C ASP A 533 -2.61 -24.67 -25.49
N GLN A 534 -1.88 -23.72 -24.87
CA GLN A 534 -0.47 -23.82 -24.55
C GLN A 534 -0.20 -24.58 -23.25
N GLU A 535 -1.22 -24.81 -22.41
CA GLU A 535 -1.06 -25.41 -21.08
C GLU A 535 -0.32 -26.76 -21.09
N PRO A 536 -0.59 -27.72 -22.01
CA PRO A 536 0.14 -28.98 -22.05
C PRO A 536 1.65 -28.79 -22.30
N THR A 537 2.01 -27.88 -23.22
CA THR A 537 3.40 -27.57 -23.56
C THR A 537 4.10 -26.87 -22.40
N PHE A 538 3.41 -25.93 -21.75
CA PHE A 538 3.89 -25.22 -20.57
C PHE A 538 4.14 -26.17 -19.39
N ASN A 539 3.19 -27.06 -19.10
CA ASN A 539 3.34 -28.06 -18.03
C ASN A 539 4.49 -29.04 -18.31
N ALA A 540 4.70 -29.43 -19.56
CA ALA A 540 5.85 -30.24 -19.95
C ALA A 540 7.18 -29.50 -19.71
N MET A 541 7.25 -28.23 -20.07
CA MET A 541 8.41 -27.37 -19.83
C MET A 541 8.74 -27.27 -18.33
N LEU A 542 7.76 -26.97 -17.47
CA LEU A 542 7.97 -26.90 -16.01
C LEU A 542 8.52 -28.21 -15.45
N LYS A 543 8.00 -29.35 -15.91
CA LYS A 543 8.47 -30.67 -15.50
C LYS A 543 9.92 -30.92 -15.92
N VAL A 544 10.31 -30.48 -17.11
CA VAL A 544 11.69 -30.58 -17.60
C VAL A 544 12.65 -29.76 -16.73
N MET A 545 12.29 -28.51 -16.42
CA MET A 545 13.09 -27.64 -15.54
C MET A 545 13.33 -28.26 -14.17
N GLN A 546 12.26 -28.75 -13.53
CA GLN A 546 12.33 -29.43 -12.22
C GLN A 546 13.23 -30.67 -12.26
N THR A 547 13.11 -31.49 -13.32
CA THR A 547 13.85 -32.74 -13.44
C THR A 547 15.34 -32.49 -13.72
N ARG A 548 15.66 -31.52 -14.58
CA ARG A 548 17.04 -31.23 -15.00
C ARG A 548 17.90 -30.74 -13.86
N LEU A 549 17.44 -29.75 -13.09
CA LEU A 549 18.21 -29.24 -11.96
C LEU A 549 18.49 -30.34 -10.93
N ALA A 550 17.46 -31.12 -10.57
CA ALA A 550 17.61 -32.23 -9.63
C ALA A 550 18.63 -33.27 -10.13
N THR A 551 18.62 -33.57 -11.43
CA THR A 551 19.56 -34.50 -12.07
C THR A 551 21.00 -33.97 -12.03
N HIS A 552 21.20 -32.68 -12.36
CA HIS A 552 22.52 -32.04 -12.36
C HIS A 552 23.12 -31.95 -10.96
N LEU A 553 22.34 -31.52 -9.95
CA LEU A 553 22.77 -31.47 -8.56
C LEU A 553 23.18 -32.85 -8.05
N LYS A 554 22.41 -33.89 -8.40
CA LYS A 554 22.73 -35.28 -8.04
C LYS A 554 24.01 -35.78 -8.71
N SER A 555 24.18 -35.55 -10.01
CA SER A 555 25.38 -35.96 -10.77
C SER A 555 26.65 -35.33 -10.22
N LYS A 556 26.65 -34.02 -9.99
CA LYS A 556 27.83 -33.29 -9.49
C LYS A 556 28.15 -33.62 -8.03
N ARG A 557 27.14 -33.85 -7.16
CA ARG A 557 27.34 -34.31 -5.77
C ARG A 557 27.99 -35.70 -5.68
N VAL A 558 27.71 -36.59 -6.64
CA VAL A 558 28.37 -37.90 -6.72
C VAL A 558 29.83 -37.74 -7.13
N ASN A 559 30.12 -36.85 -8.08
CA ASN A 559 31.48 -36.59 -8.58
C ASN A 559 32.35 -35.76 -7.62
N SER A 560 31.75 -35.01 -6.71
CA SER A 560 32.46 -34.16 -5.73
C SER A 560 32.79 -34.87 -4.40
N ARG A 561 32.36 -36.12 -4.20
CA ARG A 561 32.79 -36.90 -3.04
C ARG A 561 34.27 -37.25 -3.21
N PRO A 562 35.15 -36.93 -2.24
CA PRO A 562 36.54 -37.34 -2.32
C PRO A 562 36.57 -38.87 -2.43
N THR A 563 37.17 -39.38 -3.50
CA THR A 563 37.47 -40.80 -3.62
C THR A 563 38.47 -41.12 -2.52
N GLY A 564 37.97 -41.63 -1.38
CA GLY A 564 38.81 -42.11 -0.30
C GLY A 564 39.73 -43.21 -0.84
N ARG A 565 41.02 -42.89 -0.93
CA ARG A 565 42.12 -43.83 -0.94
C ARG A 565 43.06 -43.45 0.18
#